data_AF-A0A7S0Z257-F1
#
_entry.id   AF-A0A7S0Z257-F1
#
_cell.length_a   1.000
_cell.length_b   1.000
_cell.length_c   1.000
_cell.angle_alpha   90.00
_cell.angle_beta   90.00
_cell.angle_gamma   90.00
#
_symmetry.space_group_name_H-M   'P 1'
#
loop_
_entity.id
_entity.type
_entity.pdbx_description
1 polymer ?
#
loop_
_entity_poly.entity_id
_entity_poly.type
_entity_poly.pdbx_seq_one_letter_code
_entity_poly.pdbx_strand_id
1 'polypeptide(L)'
;TVLEGSLKAPVTPPPQAQLNSPTRPLMARVTTESILGQMSIPVDRIICDNNPEAPDPAPRKLKILFLGAHAKVPLELEKEAKQLEEAICKEHGGKWRDLLTFKSVFYTDTKSVLEAIRVHEPTFLHFACHGENESLNFTDGDRSFDSLAGMINTFNQQAGVRQQPSIRLVVCNTCNSVDLARKLSKFIDFVVGHVGPVYDDKAVEFATTLYRNLGDTRNSLKHSFELALKNADDMDYVLFAGKDPAKFRLTPPKTRGEEEKEAWEKEIQQEQAMLVQKQAMLIQGLEKEAATRQYH
;
A
#
# COMPACT_ATOMS: atom_id res chain seq x y z
N THR A 1 31.87 78.10 29.84
CA THR A 1 30.88 77.63 30.82
C THR A 1 29.53 77.64 30.12
N VAL A 2 28.97 76.45 29.88
CA VAL A 2 27.54 76.09 29.76
C VAL A 2 27.56 74.68 29.16
N LEU A 3 26.95 73.76 29.92
CA LEU A 3 26.77 72.34 29.68
C LEU A 3 25.57 72.14 28.76
N GLU A 4 25.65 71.22 27.79
CA GLU A 4 24.49 70.45 27.35
C GLU A 4 24.96 69.06 26.91
N GLY A 5 24.67 68.07 27.78
CA GLY A 5 24.88 66.65 27.52
C GLY A 5 23.63 66.05 26.88
N SER A 6 23.77 65.52 25.67
CA SER A 6 22.72 64.76 24.98
C SER A 6 22.89 63.27 25.29
N LEU A 7 22.00 62.73 26.11
CA LEU A 7 21.91 61.30 26.44
C LEU A 7 21.41 60.52 25.21
N LYS A 8 22.27 59.71 24.59
CA LYS A 8 21.88 58.65 23.65
C LYS A 8 21.39 57.43 24.43
N ALA A 9 20.14 57.03 24.23
CA ALA A 9 19.60 55.77 24.71
C ALA A 9 20.23 54.57 23.95
N PRO A 10 20.43 53.41 24.60
CA PRO A 10 20.93 52.21 23.93
C PRO A 10 19.84 51.59 23.05
N VAL A 11 20.16 51.35 21.78
CA VAL A 11 19.31 50.62 20.84
C VAL A 11 19.45 49.12 21.15
N THR A 12 18.42 48.51 21.71
CA THR A 12 18.30 47.06 21.85
C THR A 12 18.07 46.42 20.48
N PRO A 13 18.81 45.35 20.08
CA PRO A 13 18.51 44.62 18.86
C PRO A 13 17.18 43.86 19.00
N PRO A 14 16.42 43.67 17.91
CA PRO A 14 15.18 42.93 17.95
C PRO A 14 15.45 41.45 18.29
N PRO A 15 14.55 40.78 19.01
CA PRO A 15 14.74 39.37 19.36
C PRO A 15 14.76 38.52 18.10
N GLN A 16 15.80 37.69 17.96
CA GLN A 16 15.86 36.65 16.93
C GLN A 16 14.68 35.70 17.15
N ALA A 17 13.74 35.72 16.21
CA ALA A 17 12.67 34.73 16.13
C ALA A 17 13.31 33.36 15.85
N GLN A 18 13.45 32.54 16.89
CA GLN A 18 13.69 31.11 16.73
C GLN A 18 12.51 30.53 15.95
N LEU A 19 12.79 30.09 14.72
CA LEU A 19 11.84 29.40 13.86
C LEU A 19 11.65 27.97 14.40
N ASN A 20 10.96 27.83 15.52
CA ASN A 20 10.46 26.55 15.99
C ASN A 20 9.22 26.21 15.17
N SER A 21 9.38 25.39 14.14
CA SER A 21 8.26 24.71 13.48
C SER A 21 7.54 23.84 14.52
N PRO A 22 6.24 24.03 14.77
CA PRO A 22 5.54 23.20 15.74
C PRO A 22 5.11 21.90 15.04
N THR A 23 5.84 20.81 15.25
CA THR A 23 5.30 19.44 15.08
C THR A 23 4.17 19.30 16.09
N ARG A 24 2.92 19.42 15.63
CA ARG A 24 1.72 19.31 16.47
C ARG A 24 1.14 17.90 16.35
N PRO A 25 0.78 17.24 17.47
CA PRO A 25 -0.02 16.03 17.41
C PRO A 25 -1.40 16.33 16.83
N LEU A 26 -1.89 15.44 15.97
CA LEU A 26 -3.30 15.33 15.61
C LEU A 26 -4.09 14.86 16.83
N MET A 27 -4.53 15.78 17.67
CA MET A 27 -5.33 15.46 18.86
C MET A 27 -6.45 16.47 19.10
N ALA A 28 -7.68 15.96 19.09
CA ALA A 28 -8.65 16.32 20.11
C ALA A 28 -8.49 15.32 21.26
N ARG A 29 -8.26 15.83 22.48
CA ARG A 29 -8.16 15.01 23.70
C ARG A 29 -9.49 14.30 23.98
N VAL A 30 -9.55 13.00 23.74
CA VAL A 30 -10.44 12.10 24.47
C VAL A 30 -9.55 11.04 25.12
N THR A 31 -9.67 10.93 26.44
CA THR A 31 -8.95 9.98 27.27
C THR A 31 -9.17 8.56 26.76
N THR A 32 -8.05 7.86 26.56
CA THR A 32 -7.88 6.50 26.04
C THR A 32 -8.62 5.39 26.80
N GLU A 33 -9.49 5.71 27.75
CA GLU A 33 -10.12 4.73 28.64
C GLU A 33 -11.41 4.09 28.12
N SER A 34 -11.99 4.53 26.99
CA SER A 34 -13.33 4.04 26.60
C SER A 34 -13.35 2.83 25.65
N ILE A 35 -12.23 2.39 25.07
CA ILE A 35 -12.20 1.24 24.12
C ILE A 35 -11.10 0.21 24.46
N LEU A 36 -10.08 0.58 25.26
CA LEU A 36 -9.00 -0.33 25.69
C LEU A 36 -9.39 -1.36 26.77
N GLY A 37 -10.67 -1.43 27.17
CA GLY A 37 -11.12 -2.27 28.28
C GLY A 37 -10.97 -3.78 28.11
N GLN A 38 -10.61 -4.30 26.93
CA GLN A 38 -10.43 -5.75 26.70
C GLN A 38 -9.34 -6.16 25.71
N MET A 39 -8.58 -5.23 25.13
CA MET A 39 -7.52 -5.60 24.19
C MET A 39 -6.19 -5.08 24.72
N SER A 40 -5.47 -5.95 25.43
CA SER A 40 -4.03 -5.78 25.61
C SER A 40 -3.41 -5.65 24.21
N ILE A 41 -2.72 -4.55 23.94
CA ILE A 41 -1.89 -4.42 22.74
C ILE A 41 -1.01 -5.67 22.71
N PRO A 42 -1.10 -6.54 21.69
CA PRO A 42 -0.30 -7.75 21.69
C PRO A 42 1.16 -7.34 21.69
N VAL A 43 1.93 -7.97 22.58
CA VAL A 43 3.40 -7.79 22.67
C VAL A 43 4.03 -8.05 21.29
N ASP A 44 3.42 -8.97 20.54
CA ASP A 44 3.71 -9.23 19.14
C ASP A 44 2.94 -8.26 18.23
N ARG A 45 3.69 -7.38 17.55
CA ARG A 45 3.17 -6.44 16.54
C ARG A 45 2.76 -7.10 15.23
N ILE A 46 2.89 -8.42 15.12
CA ILE A 46 2.45 -9.22 13.98
C ILE A 46 1.43 -10.23 14.50
N ILE A 47 0.20 -10.11 14.03
CA ILE A 47 -0.93 -10.98 14.40
C ILE A 47 -1.22 -11.89 13.22
N CYS A 48 -1.00 -13.19 13.39
CA CYS A 48 -1.31 -14.20 12.39
C CYS A 48 -1.96 -15.43 13.05
N ASP A 49 -2.63 -16.24 12.24
CA ASP A 49 -3.14 -17.54 12.69
C ASP A 49 -1.98 -18.47 13.08
N ASN A 50 -2.27 -19.47 13.92
CA ASN A 50 -1.30 -20.50 14.28
C ASN A 50 -0.94 -21.31 13.04
N ASN A 51 0.31 -21.16 12.56
CA ASN A 51 0.86 -21.74 11.33
C ASN A 51 0.17 -21.23 10.04
N PRO A 52 0.42 -19.97 9.64
CA PRO A 52 -0.23 -19.39 8.49
C PRO A 52 0.25 -20.04 7.18
N GLU A 53 -0.68 -20.18 6.23
CA GLU A 53 -0.38 -20.71 4.90
C GLU A 53 0.60 -19.80 4.15
N ALA A 54 1.41 -20.38 3.27
CA ALA A 54 2.24 -19.58 2.38
C ALA A 54 1.36 -18.69 1.47
N PRO A 55 1.71 -17.42 1.27
CA PRO A 55 1.03 -16.56 0.32
C PRO A 55 1.37 -16.97 -1.11
N ASP A 56 0.45 -16.75 -2.04
CA ASP A 56 0.79 -16.80 -3.46
C ASP A 56 1.94 -15.82 -3.78
N PRO A 57 2.79 -16.10 -4.78
CA PRO A 57 3.85 -15.18 -5.19
C PRO A 57 3.31 -13.77 -5.48
N ALA A 58 4.09 -12.74 -5.15
CA ALA A 58 3.72 -11.37 -5.53
C ALA A 58 3.59 -11.27 -7.06
N PRO A 59 2.59 -10.53 -7.58
CA PRO A 59 2.42 -10.40 -9.01
C PRO A 59 3.66 -9.75 -9.63
N ARG A 60 4.01 -10.19 -10.85
CA ARG A 60 5.16 -9.67 -11.58
C ARG A 60 5.04 -8.17 -11.86
N LYS A 61 3.82 -7.71 -12.17
CA LYS A 61 3.48 -6.29 -12.31
C LYS A 61 2.74 -5.84 -11.05
N LEU A 62 3.40 -5.04 -10.23
CA LEU A 62 2.85 -4.52 -9.00
C LEU A 62 2.18 -3.18 -9.25
N LYS A 63 0.91 -3.04 -8.87
CA LYS A 63 0.23 -1.76 -8.86
C LYS A 63 0.01 -1.32 -7.41
N ILE A 64 0.56 -0.17 -7.05
CA ILE A 64 0.37 0.46 -5.75
C ILE A 64 -0.49 1.68 -5.95
N LEU A 65 -1.61 1.75 -5.23
CA LEU A 65 -2.47 2.93 -5.20
C LEU A 65 -2.31 3.61 -3.83
N PHE A 66 -1.74 4.81 -3.84
CA PHE A 66 -1.71 5.72 -2.72
C PHE A 66 -2.96 6.59 -2.75
N LEU A 67 -3.76 6.50 -1.70
CA LEU A 67 -4.99 7.24 -1.50
C LEU A 67 -4.74 8.28 -0.41
N GLY A 68 -4.65 9.55 -0.79
CA GLY A 68 -4.59 10.65 0.16
C GLY A 68 -5.95 11.33 0.28
N ALA A 69 -6.46 11.53 1.50
CA ALA A 69 -7.67 12.34 1.71
C ALA A 69 -7.27 13.75 2.17
N HIS A 70 -7.64 14.76 1.38
CA HIS A 70 -7.50 16.15 1.81
C HIS A 70 -8.51 16.43 2.93
N ALA A 71 -8.02 16.66 4.15
CA ALA A 71 -8.84 17.07 5.27
C ALA A 71 -8.68 18.57 5.57
N LYS A 72 -9.31 19.02 6.66
CA LYS A 72 -9.23 20.41 7.13
C LYS A 72 -7.82 20.83 7.58
N VAL A 73 -6.96 19.87 7.91
CA VAL A 73 -5.54 20.09 8.20
C VAL A 73 -4.75 19.70 6.95
N PRO A 74 -3.86 20.57 6.43
CA PRO A 74 -3.09 20.26 5.24
C PRO A 74 -2.03 19.19 5.57
N LEU A 75 -2.09 18.08 4.83
CA LEU A 75 -1.06 17.05 4.76
C LEU A 75 -0.16 17.33 3.54
N GLU A 76 1.12 16.98 3.60
CA GLU A 76 2.03 17.09 2.45
C GLU A 76 1.92 15.85 1.53
N LEU A 77 0.69 15.43 1.21
CA LEU A 77 0.37 14.14 0.58
C LEU A 77 1.16 13.87 -0.71
N GLU A 78 1.34 14.88 -1.55
CA GLU A 78 2.14 14.77 -2.78
C GLU A 78 3.60 14.43 -2.48
N LYS A 79 4.17 15.09 -1.47
CA LYS A 79 5.55 14.89 -1.05
C LYS A 79 5.72 13.52 -0.39
N GLU A 80 4.77 13.10 0.42
CA GLU A 80 4.74 11.77 1.04
C GLU A 80 4.67 10.68 -0.02
N ALA A 81 3.71 10.78 -0.93
CA ALA A 81 3.53 9.79 -1.99
C ALA A 81 4.78 9.66 -2.87
N LYS A 82 5.42 10.80 -3.19
CA LYS A 82 6.69 10.81 -3.92
C LYS A 82 7.83 10.14 -3.14
N GLN A 83 7.94 10.40 -1.83
CA GLN A 83 8.94 9.75 -0.98
C GLN A 83 8.77 8.22 -0.96
N LEU A 84 7.52 7.74 -0.85
CA LEU A 84 7.20 6.31 -0.87
C LEU A 84 7.50 5.66 -2.22
N GLU A 85 7.16 6.33 -3.33
CA GLU A 85 7.47 5.88 -4.69
C GLU A 85 8.99 5.75 -4.91
N GLU A 86 9.75 6.76 -4.47
CA GLU A 86 11.22 6.74 -4.54
C GLU A 86 11.80 5.64 -3.63
N ALA A 87 11.23 5.45 -2.45
CA ALA A 87 11.68 4.45 -1.47
C ALA A 87 11.58 3.04 -2.03
N ILE A 88 10.41 2.64 -2.55
CA ILE A 88 10.23 1.27 -3.07
C ILE A 88 11.09 0.99 -4.32
N CYS A 89 11.36 2.02 -5.12
CA CYS A 89 12.16 1.87 -6.33
C CYS A 89 13.68 1.95 -6.05
N LYS A 90 14.11 2.28 -4.83
CA LYS A 90 15.49 2.66 -4.51
C LYS A 90 16.54 1.61 -4.91
N GLU A 91 16.32 0.35 -4.55
CA GLU A 91 17.34 -0.71 -4.71
C GLU A 91 17.54 -1.17 -6.16
N HIS A 92 16.49 -1.13 -7.00
CA HIS A 92 16.58 -1.60 -8.39
C HIS A 92 16.37 -0.50 -9.45
N GLY A 93 16.17 0.76 -9.02
CA GLY A 93 16.12 1.94 -9.88
C GLY A 93 15.12 1.82 -11.04
N GLY A 94 15.60 2.05 -12.26
CA GLY A 94 14.78 2.03 -13.48
C GLY A 94 14.08 0.71 -13.76
N LYS A 95 14.64 -0.44 -13.34
CA LYS A 95 14.03 -1.76 -13.59
C LYS A 95 12.71 -1.95 -12.84
N TRP A 96 12.54 -1.29 -11.70
CA TRP A 96 11.26 -1.26 -11.00
C TRP A 96 10.22 -0.45 -11.78
N ARG A 97 10.61 0.62 -12.49
CA ARG A 97 9.64 1.49 -13.19
C ARG A 97 8.81 0.76 -14.26
N ASP A 98 9.34 -0.31 -14.84
CA ASP A 98 8.65 -1.11 -15.85
C ASP A 98 7.72 -2.18 -15.23
N LEU A 99 7.97 -2.57 -13.98
CA LEU A 99 7.26 -3.62 -13.26
C LEU A 99 6.37 -3.11 -12.13
N LEU A 100 6.55 -1.86 -11.73
CA LEU A 100 5.84 -1.21 -10.64
C LEU A 100 5.16 0.04 -11.18
N THR A 101 3.85 0.10 -10.98
CA THR A 101 3.08 1.32 -11.19
C THR A 101 2.67 1.87 -9.84
N PHE A 102 3.24 3.01 -9.45
CA PHE A 102 2.79 3.76 -8.29
C PHE A 102 1.81 4.84 -8.78
N LYS A 103 0.59 4.82 -8.29
CA LYS A 103 -0.41 5.86 -8.58
C LYS A 103 -0.81 6.52 -7.28
N SER A 104 -0.68 7.83 -7.27
CA SER A 104 -1.12 8.68 -6.17
C SER A 104 -2.36 9.42 -6.64
N VAL A 105 -3.42 9.28 -5.87
CA VAL A 105 -4.66 9.99 -6.14
C VAL A 105 -5.11 10.62 -4.83
N PHE A 106 -5.43 11.90 -4.92
CA PHE A 106 -5.84 12.70 -3.77
C PHE A 106 -7.31 13.04 -3.91
N TYR A 107 -8.08 12.68 -2.90
CA TYR A 107 -9.53 12.75 -2.93
C TYR A 107 -10.05 13.79 -1.98
N THR A 108 -11.23 14.27 -2.34
CA THR A 108 -12.11 15.00 -1.44
C THR A 108 -13.29 14.11 -1.01
N ASP A 109 -13.75 13.18 -1.84
CA ASP A 109 -14.94 12.36 -1.56
C ASP A 109 -14.72 10.84 -1.66
N THR A 110 -15.61 10.07 -1.04
CA THR A 110 -15.54 8.61 -0.98
C THR A 110 -15.77 7.92 -2.33
N LYS A 111 -16.66 8.46 -3.17
CA LYS A 111 -16.98 7.81 -4.47
C LYS A 111 -15.74 7.80 -5.35
N SER A 112 -14.97 8.87 -5.31
CA SER A 112 -13.71 8.98 -6.04
C SER A 112 -12.68 7.94 -5.58
N VAL A 113 -12.62 7.60 -4.28
CA VAL A 113 -11.77 6.51 -3.76
C VAL A 113 -12.12 5.17 -4.41
N LEU A 114 -13.41 4.82 -4.43
CA LEU A 114 -13.89 3.56 -5.00
C LEU A 114 -13.65 3.50 -6.50
N GLU A 115 -13.92 4.60 -7.19
CA GLU A 115 -13.70 4.69 -8.62
C GLU A 115 -12.24 4.44 -8.97
N ALA A 116 -11.31 5.00 -8.20
CA ALA A 116 -9.91 4.79 -8.44
C ALA A 116 -9.41 3.39 -8.11
N ILE A 117 -9.91 2.76 -7.04
CA ILE A 117 -9.63 1.33 -6.76
C ILE A 117 -10.10 0.50 -7.96
N ARG A 118 -11.31 0.76 -8.46
CA ARG A 118 -11.88 0.07 -9.62
C ARG A 118 -11.09 0.29 -10.91
N VAL A 119 -10.67 1.53 -11.19
CA VAL A 119 -9.97 1.92 -12.42
C VAL A 119 -8.52 1.45 -12.42
N HIS A 120 -7.83 1.57 -11.30
CA HIS A 120 -6.41 1.23 -11.23
C HIS A 120 -6.17 -0.25 -10.94
N GLU A 121 -7.14 -0.95 -10.35
CA GLU A 121 -7.05 -2.36 -9.97
C GLU A 121 -5.76 -2.65 -9.18
N PRO A 122 -5.55 -1.99 -8.02
CA PRO A 122 -4.30 -2.09 -7.29
C PRO A 122 -4.11 -3.46 -6.64
N THR A 123 -2.86 -3.87 -6.51
CA THR A 123 -2.48 -5.00 -5.66
C THR A 123 -2.20 -4.52 -4.25
N PHE A 124 -1.54 -3.37 -4.10
CA PHE A 124 -1.29 -2.74 -2.80
C PHE A 124 -2.06 -1.43 -2.69
N LEU A 125 -2.66 -1.21 -1.52
CA LEU A 125 -3.39 0.00 -1.20
C LEU A 125 -2.71 0.69 -0.02
N HIS A 126 -2.48 2.00 -0.13
CA HIS A 126 -1.96 2.81 0.95
C HIS A 126 -2.95 3.92 1.26
N PHE A 127 -3.44 3.99 2.50
CA PHE A 127 -4.28 5.09 2.97
C PHE A 127 -3.41 6.08 3.75
N ALA A 128 -3.39 7.33 3.29
CA ALA A 128 -2.84 8.48 3.99
C ALA A 128 -3.97 9.47 4.25
N CYS A 129 -4.71 9.24 5.33
CA CYS A 129 -5.90 9.99 5.69
C CYS A 129 -5.86 10.32 7.18
N HIS A 130 -6.68 11.29 7.60
CA HIS A 130 -7.05 11.40 9.01
C HIS A 130 -8.21 10.47 9.31
N GLY A 131 -8.21 9.90 10.51
CA GLY A 131 -9.28 9.04 11.01
C GLY A 131 -9.61 9.38 12.45
N GLU A 132 -10.89 9.31 12.77
CA GLU A 132 -11.45 9.52 14.11
C GLU A 132 -12.70 8.63 14.26
N ASN A 133 -13.03 8.20 15.49
CA ASN A 133 -14.29 7.52 15.81
C ASN A 133 -14.65 6.36 14.86
N GLU A 134 -13.71 5.44 14.62
CA GLU A 134 -13.89 4.29 13.70
C GLU A 134 -14.26 4.66 12.26
N SER A 135 -13.82 5.83 11.82
CA SER A 135 -14.10 6.34 10.49
C SER A 135 -12.89 7.00 9.86
N LEU A 136 -12.87 7.02 8.53
CA LEU A 136 -11.95 7.86 7.77
C LEU A 136 -12.65 9.15 7.37
N ASN A 137 -11.95 10.26 7.53
CA ASN A 137 -12.50 11.58 7.26
C ASN A 137 -12.46 11.87 5.75
N PHE A 138 -13.62 12.20 5.20
CA PHE A 138 -13.76 12.66 3.82
C PHE A 138 -14.56 13.97 3.79
N THR A 139 -14.38 14.79 2.77
CA THR A 139 -15.13 16.06 2.64
C THR A 139 -16.62 15.84 2.38
N ASP A 140 -17.00 14.67 1.84
CA ASP A 140 -18.39 14.24 1.64
C ASP A 140 -18.97 13.48 2.86
N GLY A 141 -18.32 13.63 4.02
CA GLY A 141 -18.69 13.02 5.29
C GLY A 141 -17.92 11.74 5.57
N ASP A 142 -17.75 11.45 6.85
CA ASP A 142 -16.93 10.35 7.31
C ASP A 142 -17.48 8.99 6.84
N ARG A 143 -16.58 8.01 6.73
CA ARG A 143 -16.94 6.64 6.36
C ARG A 143 -16.52 5.68 7.44
N SER A 144 -17.48 4.92 7.95
CA SER A 144 -17.20 3.88 8.92
C SER A 144 -16.27 2.82 8.35
N PHE A 145 -15.45 2.23 9.23
CA PHE A 145 -14.56 1.14 8.87
C PHE A 145 -15.30 -0.06 8.28
N ASP A 146 -16.53 -0.34 8.73
CA ASP A 146 -17.36 -1.42 8.16
C ASP A 146 -17.74 -1.19 6.71
N SER A 147 -18.14 0.04 6.38
CA SER A 147 -18.48 0.40 5.00
C SER A 147 -17.25 0.24 4.09
N LEU A 148 -16.10 0.79 4.51
CA LEU A 148 -14.86 0.70 3.75
C LEU A 148 -14.39 -0.75 3.55
N ALA A 149 -14.44 -1.56 4.62
CA ALA A 149 -14.08 -2.96 4.55
C ALA A 149 -15.02 -3.75 3.62
N GLY A 150 -16.33 -3.53 3.72
CA GLY A 150 -17.30 -4.18 2.83
C GLY A 150 -17.07 -3.86 1.35
N MET A 151 -16.69 -2.62 1.04
CA MET A 151 -16.40 -2.19 -0.33
C MET A 151 -15.12 -2.83 -0.88
N ILE A 152 -14.03 -2.85 -0.11
CA ILE A 152 -12.78 -3.49 -0.52
C ILE A 152 -12.96 -5.01 -0.67
N ASN A 153 -13.72 -5.65 0.21
CA ASN A 153 -14.07 -7.07 0.10
C ASN A 153 -14.83 -7.34 -1.22
N THR A 154 -15.82 -6.51 -1.54
CA THR A 154 -16.59 -6.63 -2.79
C THR A 154 -15.68 -6.52 -4.01
N PHE A 155 -14.74 -5.57 -4.01
CA PHE A 155 -13.75 -5.45 -5.07
C PHE A 155 -12.91 -6.73 -5.21
N ASN A 156 -12.37 -7.27 -4.11
CA ASN A 156 -11.55 -8.48 -4.13
C ASN A 156 -12.33 -9.71 -4.61
N GLN A 157 -13.59 -9.87 -4.20
CA GLN A 157 -14.46 -10.95 -4.70
C GLN A 157 -14.69 -10.84 -6.21
N GLN A 158 -14.98 -9.63 -6.70
CA GLN A 158 -15.16 -9.39 -8.14
C GLN A 158 -13.88 -9.57 -8.94
N ALA A 159 -12.72 -9.20 -8.38
CA ALA A 159 -11.42 -9.46 -9.00
C ALA A 159 -11.17 -10.97 -9.12
N GLY A 160 -11.45 -11.74 -8.06
CA GLY A 160 -11.35 -13.20 -8.07
C GLY A 160 -12.22 -13.86 -9.14
N VAL A 161 -13.49 -13.47 -9.26
CA VAL A 161 -14.40 -13.97 -10.31
C VAL A 161 -13.88 -13.65 -11.71
N ARG A 162 -13.28 -12.46 -11.91
CA ARG A 162 -12.72 -12.02 -13.19
C ARG A 162 -11.30 -12.54 -13.45
N GLN A 163 -10.71 -13.31 -12.52
CA GLN A 163 -9.30 -13.74 -12.56
C GLN A 163 -8.32 -12.55 -12.73
N GLN A 164 -8.65 -11.43 -12.10
CA GLN A 164 -7.85 -10.21 -12.09
C GLN A 164 -7.09 -10.07 -10.77
N PRO A 165 -6.03 -9.23 -10.72
CA PRO A 165 -5.32 -8.94 -9.49
C PRO A 165 -6.27 -8.43 -8.39
N SER A 166 -6.19 -9.05 -7.21
CA SER A 166 -6.85 -8.59 -5.99
C SER A 166 -5.91 -7.72 -5.15
N ILE A 167 -6.48 -6.97 -4.22
CA ILE A 167 -5.71 -6.27 -3.18
C ILE A 167 -5.19 -7.31 -2.19
N ARG A 168 -3.87 -7.33 -2.00
CA ARG A 168 -3.16 -8.29 -1.14
C ARG A 168 -2.46 -7.66 0.05
N LEU A 169 -2.11 -6.37 -0.04
CA LEU A 169 -1.54 -5.61 1.06
C LEU A 169 -2.28 -4.28 1.18
N VAL A 170 -2.75 -3.97 2.38
CA VAL A 170 -3.24 -2.63 2.73
C VAL A 170 -2.37 -2.04 3.84
N VAL A 171 -1.94 -0.80 3.66
CA VAL A 171 -1.25 -0.02 4.70
C VAL A 171 -2.17 1.14 5.10
N CYS A 172 -2.76 1.04 6.28
CA CYS A 172 -3.55 2.11 6.87
C CYS A 172 -2.62 3.04 7.65
N ASN A 173 -2.04 4.01 6.94
CA ASN A 173 -1.19 5.03 7.54
C ASN A 173 -2.05 6.16 8.11
N THR A 174 -2.84 5.81 9.12
CA THR A 174 -3.90 6.66 9.68
C THR A 174 -4.04 6.39 11.16
N CYS A 175 -4.30 7.44 11.95
CA CYS A 175 -4.58 7.33 13.38
C CYS A 175 -5.74 6.34 13.66
N ASN A 176 -5.63 5.56 14.74
CA ASN A 176 -6.68 4.65 15.23
C ASN A 176 -7.20 3.65 14.17
N SER A 177 -6.33 3.24 13.24
CA SER A 177 -6.72 2.37 12.11
C SER A 177 -6.64 0.87 12.40
N VAL A 178 -6.24 0.46 13.61
CA VAL A 178 -6.14 -0.96 14.01
C VAL A 178 -7.44 -1.74 13.82
N ASP A 179 -8.59 -1.12 14.06
CA ASP A 179 -9.89 -1.77 13.91
C ASP A 179 -10.28 -1.96 12.45
N LEU A 180 -9.96 -0.98 11.58
CA LEU A 180 -10.06 -1.13 10.14
C LEU A 180 -9.15 -2.26 9.66
N ALA A 181 -7.89 -2.28 10.11
CA ALA A 181 -6.92 -3.29 9.73
C ALA A 181 -7.40 -4.71 10.07
N ARG A 182 -7.93 -4.90 11.29
CA ARG A 182 -8.54 -6.16 11.74
C ARG A 182 -9.76 -6.58 10.92
N LYS A 183 -10.59 -5.63 10.47
CA LYS A 183 -11.76 -5.94 9.62
C LYS A 183 -11.31 -6.36 8.21
N LEU A 184 -10.34 -5.64 7.63
CA LEU A 184 -9.79 -5.92 6.31
C LEU A 184 -9.02 -7.24 6.24
N SER A 185 -8.29 -7.60 7.30
CA SER A 185 -7.46 -8.81 7.35
C SER A 185 -8.26 -10.11 7.25
N LYS A 186 -9.59 -10.05 7.38
CA LYS A 186 -10.48 -11.20 7.16
C LYS A 186 -10.52 -11.67 5.71
N PHE A 187 -10.12 -10.83 4.75
CA PHE A 187 -10.21 -11.11 3.31
C PHE A 187 -9.05 -10.52 2.49
N ILE A 188 -8.01 -9.99 3.15
CA ILE A 188 -6.78 -9.49 2.53
C ILE A 188 -5.62 -10.18 3.23
N ASP A 189 -4.64 -10.67 2.45
CA ASP A 189 -3.50 -11.42 2.96
C ASP A 189 -2.77 -10.68 4.09
N PHE A 190 -2.55 -9.37 3.91
CA PHE A 190 -1.78 -8.54 4.82
C PHE A 190 -2.40 -7.16 5.01
N VAL A 191 -2.54 -6.71 6.25
CA VAL A 191 -3.02 -5.37 6.56
C VAL A 191 -2.24 -4.76 7.72
N VAL A 192 -1.67 -3.58 7.49
CA VAL A 192 -1.00 -2.79 8.52
C VAL A 192 -1.95 -1.71 9.02
N GLY A 193 -2.09 -1.57 10.34
CA GLY A 193 -2.81 -0.47 10.97
C GLY A 193 -2.07 0.06 12.19
N HIS A 194 -2.53 1.18 12.75
CA HIS A 194 -1.91 1.85 13.90
C HIS A 194 -2.86 1.88 15.10
N VAL A 195 -2.36 1.57 16.30
CA VAL A 195 -3.10 1.75 17.56
C VAL A 195 -2.92 3.19 18.04
N GLY A 196 -4.01 3.91 18.31
CA GLY A 196 -3.88 5.26 18.82
C GLY A 196 -3.47 6.30 17.75
N PRO A 197 -3.12 7.52 18.18
CA PRO A 197 -2.63 8.58 17.31
C PRO A 197 -1.26 8.29 16.72
N VAL A 198 -0.98 8.83 15.55
CA VAL A 198 0.36 8.83 14.95
C VAL A 198 0.68 10.25 14.46
N TYR A 199 1.93 10.66 14.61
CA TYR A 199 2.43 11.91 14.06
C TYR A 199 2.75 11.74 12.57
N ASP A 200 2.49 12.77 11.76
CA ASP A 200 2.65 12.70 10.31
C ASP A 200 4.08 12.34 9.89
N ASP A 201 5.10 12.97 10.50
CA ASP A 201 6.51 12.67 10.22
C ASP A 201 6.87 11.21 10.51
N LYS A 202 6.30 10.65 11.58
CA LYS A 202 6.48 9.25 11.96
C LYS A 202 5.73 8.27 11.09
N ALA A 203 4.52 8.62 10.69
CA ALA A 203 3.74 7.86 9.71
C ALA A 203 4.49 7.75 8.38
N VAL A 204 5.10 8.84 7.93
CA VAL A 204 5.91 8.89 6.72
C VAL A 204 7.20 8.11 6.88
N GLU A 205 7.90 8.24 8.00
CA GLU A 205 9.14 7.50 8.32
C GLU A 205 8.91 5.98 8.32
N PHE A 206 7.84 5.53 8.97
CA PHE A 206 7.44 4.12 8.98
C PHE A 206 7.16 3.62 7.56
N ALA A 207 6.28 4.29 6.83
CA ALA A 207 5.89 3.86 5.49
C ALA A 207 7.07 3.86 4.51
N THR A 208 7.91 4.90 4.56
CA THR A 208 9.14 5.00 3.74
C THR A 208 10.08 3.83 4.04
N THR A 209 10.29 3.51 5.32
CA THR A 209 11.16 2.37 5.70
C THR A 209 10.56 1.04 5.27
N LEU A 210 9.25 0.84 5.46
CA LEU A 210 8.54 -0.37 5.04
C LEU A 210 8.69 -0.59 3.53
N TYR A 211 8.35 0.41 2.72
CA TYR A 211 8.38 0.30 1.25
C TYR A 211 9.79 0.18 0.70
N ARG A 212 10.77 0.90 1.26
CA ARG A 212 12.18 0.73 0.88
C ARG A 212 12.65 -0.71 1.06
N ASN A 213 12.40 -1.28 2.23
CA ASN A 213 12.84 -2.63 2.52
C ASN A 213 12.04 -3.67 1.73
N LEU A 214 10.73 -3.45 1.50
CA LEU A 214 9.92 -4.35 0.68
C LEU A 214 10.33 -4.32 -0.80
N GLY A 215 10.79 -3.17 -1.30
CA GLY A 215 11.37 -3.00 -2.63
C GLY A 215 12.69 -3.74 -2.84
N ASP A 216 13.40 -4.07 -1.74
CA ASP A 216 14.50 -5.03 -1.77
C ASP A 216 13.92 -6.45 -1.78
N THR A 217 14.00 -7.10 -2.94
CA THR A 217 13.44 -8.43 -3.18
C THR A 217 14.03 -9.54 -2.28
N ARG A 218 15.15 -9.26 -1.59
CA ARG A 218 15.75 -10.15 -0.58
C ARG A 218 15.08 -10.05 0.78
N ASN A 219 14.17 -9.11 1.00
CA ASN A 219 13.43 -8.93 2.24
C ASN A 219 12.00 -9.45 2.10
N SER A 220 11.50 -10.02 3.19
CA SER A 220 10.10 -10.43 3.31
C SER A 220 9.28 -9.29 3.88
N LEU A 221 7.96 -9.33 3.71
CA LEU A 221 7.07 -8.35 4.34
C LEU A 221 7.28 -8.31 5.86
N LYS A 222 7.42 -9.48 6.50
CA LYS A 222 7.75 -9.59 7.94
C LYS A 222 9.01 -8.79 8.28
N HIS A 223 10.10 -9.02 7.54
CA HIS A 223 11.37 -8.36 7.81
C HIS A 223 11.28 -6.85 7.56
N SER A 224 10.65 -6.42 6.47
CA SER A 224 10.45 -5.01 6.15
C SER A 224 9.62 -4.28 7.19
N PHE A 225 8.59 -4.93 7.72
CA PHE A 225 7.75 -4.41 8.80
C PHE A 225 8.52 -4.28 10.12
N GLU A 226 9.27 -5.31 10.51
CA GLU A 226 10.11 -5.28 11.71
C GLU A 226 11.18 -4.18 11.66
N LEU A 227 11.78 -3.95 10.49
CA LEU A 227 12.73 -2.84 10.30
C LEU A 227 12.05 -1.48 10.38
N ALA A 228 10.83 -1.36 9.84
CA ALA A 228 10.05 -0.12 9.93
C ALA A 228 9.69 0.23 11.38
N LEU A 229 9.32 -0.77 12.18
CA LEU A 229 9.08 -0.59 13.62
C LEU A 229 10.32 -0.19 14.41
N LYS A 230 11.50 -0.73 14.05
CA LYS A 230 12.75 -0.41 14.75
C LYS A 230 13.28 0.99 14.44
N ASN A 231 13.03 1.49 13.23
CA ASN A 231 13.54 2.80 12.80
C ASN A 231 12.74 3.97 13.37
N ALA A 232 11.50 3.73 13.81
CA ALA A 232 10.65 4.77 14.37
C ALA A 232 10.39 4.48 15.85
N ASP A 233 11.06 5.22 16.73
CA ASP A 233 10.77 5.21 18.16
C ASP A 233 9.27 5.48 18.39
N ASP A 234 8.65 4.74 19.31
CA ASP A 234 7.26 4.96 19.80
C ASP A 234 6.14 4.72 18.76
N MET A 235 6.30 3.71 17.89
CA MET A 235 5.27 3.35 16.91
C MET A 235 4.41 2.16 17.32
N ASP A 236 3.10 2.33 17.24
CA ASP A 236 2.12 1.30 17.59
C ASP A 236 1.49 0.63 16.34
N TYR A 237 2.27 0.48 15.27
CA TYR A 237 1.81 -0.29 14.10
C TYR A 237 1.67 -1.78 14.41
N VAL A 238 0.63 -2.37 13.84
CA VAL A 238 0.30 -3.78 13.92
C VAL A 238 0.06 -4.32 12.51
N LEU A 239 0.71 -5.43 12.19
CA LEU A 239 0.51 -6.19 10.95
C LEU A 239 -0.44 -7.36 11.24
N PHE A 240 -1.64 -7.32 10.68
CA PHE A 240 -2.53 -8.48 10.61
C PHE A 240 -2.21 -9.27 9.34
N ALA A 241 -1.97 -10.57 9.48
CA ALA A 241 -1.53 -11.43 8.38
C ALA A 241 -2.36 -12.72 8.33
N GLY A 242 -3.20 -12.85 7.30
CA GLY A 242 -3.93 -14.07 6.99
C GLY A 242 -3.09 -15.11 6.23
N LYS A 243 -1.92 -14.71 5.73
CA LYS A 243 -0.89 -15.57 5.13
C LYS A 243 0.45 -15.34 5.82
N ASP A 244 1.44 -16.20 5.57
CA ASP A 244 2.77 -16.09 6.19
C ASP A 244 3.55 -14.89 5.64
N PRO A 245 3.76 -13.80 6.43
CA PRO A 245 4.45 -12.61 5.94
C PRO A 245 5.96 -12.82 5.80
N ALA A 246 6.53 -13.89 6.38
CA ALA A 246 7.93 -14.24 6.20
C ALA A 246 8.22 -14.83 4.81
N LYS A 247 7.18 -15.36 4.16
CA LYS A 247 7.24 -15.95 2.81
C LYS A 247 6.80 -15.00 1.71
N PHE A 248 6.12 -13.88 2.03
CA PHE A 248 5.77 -12.88 1.04
C PHE A 248 6.96 -11.98 0.69
N ARG A 249 7.34 -11.95 -0.58
CA ARG A 249 8.44 -11.16 -1.13
C ARG A 249 8.04 -10.61 -2.50
N LEU A 250 8.53 -9.43 -2.85
CA LEU A 250 8.40 -8.95 -4.22
C LEU A 250 9.32 -9.76 -5.14
N THR A 251 8.83 -10.03 -6.35
CA THR A 251 9.60 -10.77 -7.35
C THR A 251 10.66 -9.85 -7.96
N PRO A 252 11.95 -10.23 -8.00
CA PRO A 252 12.99 -9.40 -8.58
C PRO A 252 12.72 -9.11 -10.06
N PRO A 253 13.09 -7.92 -10.56
CA PRO A 253 13.08 -7.66 -11.98
C PRO A 253 13.95 -8.68 -12.70
N LYS A 254 13.42 -9.28 -13.78
CA LYS A 254 14.18 -10.23 -14.57
C LYS A 254 15.43 -9.57 -15.14
N THR A 255 16.50 -10.35 -15.24
CA THR A 255 17.65 -9.98 -16.06
C THR A 255 17.26 -10.06 -17.53
N ARG A 256 17.94 -9.28 -18.37
CA ARG A 256 17.73 -9.32 -19.82
C ARG A 256 17.80 -10.74 -20.41
N GLY A 257 18.73 -11.57 -19.92
CA GLY A 257 18.84 -12.97 -20.37
C GLY A 257 17.66 -13.84 -19.94
N GLU A 258 17.06 -13.60 -18.77
CA GLU A 258 15.83 -14.28 -18.34
C GLU A 258 14.60 -13.82 -19.13
N GLU A 259 14.58 -12.57 -19.56
CA GLU A 259 13.52 -12.04 -20.45
C GLU A 259 13.63 -12.61 -21.86
N GLU A 260 14.84 -12.67 -22.43
CA GLU A 260 15.10 -13.27 -23.74
C GLU A 260 14.76 -14.77 -23.73
N LYS A 261 15.12 -15.50 -22.67
CA LYS A 261 14.77 -16.91 -22.51
C LYS A 261 13.26 -17.13 -22.42
N GLU A 262 12.55 -16.34 -21.61
CA GLU A 262 11.08 -16.45 -21.51
C GLU A 262 10.39 -16.09 -22.84
N ALA A 263 10.90 -15.07 -23.55
CA ALA A 263 10.35 -14.69 -24.85
C ALA A 263 10.48 -15.83 -25.87
N TRP A 264 11.66 -16.46 -25.93
CA TRP A 264 11.92 -17.61 -26.77
C TRP A 264 11.06 -18.83 -26.38
N GLU A 265 10.91 -19.12 -25.07
CA GLU A 265 10.04 -20.19 -24.58
C GLU A 265 8.57 -19.96 -24.97
N LYS A 266 8.08 -18.72 -24.89
CA LYS A 266 6.73 -18.36 -25.33
C LYS A 266 6.54 -18.54 -26.83
N GLU A 267 7.52 -18.14 -27.62
CA GLU A 267 7.49 -18.29 -29.08
C GLU A 267 7.39 -19.78 -29.46
N ILE A 268 8.20 -20.65 -28.85
CA ILE A 268 8.12 -22.09 -29.04
C ILE A 268 6.76 -22.64 -28.66
N GLN A 269 6.21 -22.25 -27.50
CA GLN A 269 4.88 -22.70 -27.09
C GLN A 269 3.79 -22.25 -28.07
N GLN A 270 3.90 -21.04 -28.62
CA GLN A 270 2.97 -20.52 -29.62
C GLN A 270 3.05 -21.31 -30.93
N GLU A 271 4.26 -21.62 -31.39
CA GLU A 271 4.48 -22.46 -32.58
C GLU A 271 3.93 -23.88 -32.38
N GLN A 272 4.20 -24.49 -31.22
CA GLN A 272 3.68 -25.82 -30.87
C GLN A 272 2.15 -25.83 -30.83
N ALA A 273 1.53 -24.82 -30.22
CA ALA A 273 0.07 -24.68 -30.21
C ALA A 273 -0.50 -24.53 -31.63
N MET A 274 0.16 -23.76 -32.50
CA MET A 274 -0.25 -23.59 -33.88
C MET A 274 -0.13 -24.90 -34.68
N LEU A 275 0.92 -25.70 -34.46
CA LEU A 275 1.10 -27.00 -35.09
C LEU A 275 0.00 -27.99 -34.66
N VAL A 276 -0.32 -28.05 -33.37
CA VAL A 276 -1.42 -28.88 -32.86
C VAL A 276 -2.75 -28.46 -33.48
N GLN A 277 -3.01 -27.15 -33.60
CA GLN A 277 -4.23 -26.64 -34.23
C GLN A 277 -4.30 -27.01 -35.73
N LYS A 278 -3.19 -26.91 -36.46
CA LYS A 278 -3.11 -27.33 -37.88
C LYS A 278 -3.36 -28.84 -38.04
N GLN A 279 -2.78 -29.67 -37.16
CA GLN A 279 -3.03 -31.12 -37.18
C GLN A 279 -4.50 -31.44 -36.92
N ALA A 280 -5.13 -30.77 -35.95
CA ALA A 280 -6.56 -30.95 -35.66
C ALA A 280 -7.44 -30.58 -36.86
N MET A 281 -7.14 -29.46 -37.55
CA MET A 281 -7.87 -29.07 -38.77
C MET A 281 -7.70 -30.08 -39.91
N LEU A 282 -6.51 -30.64 -40.08
CA LEU A 282 -6.25 -31.66 -41.11
C LEU A 282 -7.07 -32.93 -40.82
N ILE A 283 -7.08 -33.39 -39.58
CA ILE A 283 -7.87 -34.56 -39.15
C ILE A 283 -9.35 -34.32 -39.41
N GLN A 284 -9.90 -33.18 -39.00
CA GLN A 284 -11.30 -32.83 -39.28
C GLN A 284 -11.62 -32.76 -40.77
N GLY A 285 -10.69 -32.27 -41.60
CA GLY A 285 -10.83 -32.26 -43.05
C GLY A 285 -10.94 -33.68 -43.62
N LEU A 286 -10.03 -34.57 -43.21
CA LEU A 286 -10.04 -35.97 -43.62
C LEU A 286 -11.29 -36.72 -43.16
N GLU A 287 -11.77 -36.46 -41.93
CA GLU A 287 -13.02 -37.03 -41.42
C GLU A 287 -14.24 -36.60 -42.25
N LYS A 288 -14.30 -35.31 -42.65
CA LYS A 288 -15.36 -34.81 -43.54
C LYS A 288 -15.31 -35.44 -44.93
N GLU A 289 -14.11 -35.59 -45.51
CA GLU A 289 -13.94 -36.27 -46.80
C GLU A 289 -14.35 -37.74 -46.74
N ALA A 290 -13.95 -38.46 -45.68
CA ALA A 290 -14.32 -39.85 -45.46
C ALA A 290 -15.84 -40.02 -45.32
N ALA A 291 -16.50 -39.15 -44.54
CA ALA A 291 -17.96 -39.15 -44.40
C ALA A 291 -18.66 -38.89 -45.74
N THR A 292 -18.13 -37.98 -46.56
CA THR A 292 -18.69 -37.68 -47.89
C THR A 292 -18.57 -38.87 -48.84
N ARG A 293 -17.44 -39.60 -48.81
CA ARG A 293 -17.24 -40.80 -49.64
C ARG A 293 -18.11 -41.99 -49.21
N GLN A 294 -18.51 -42.07 -47.95
CA GLN A 294 -19.37 -43.15 -47.45
C GLN A 294 -20.84 -42.96 -47.87
N TYR A 295 -21.24 -41.73 -48.22
CA TYR A 295 -22.60 -41.38 -48.67
C TYR A 295 -22.80 -41.45 -50.19
N HIS A 296 -21.74 -41.63 -50.98
CA HIS A 296 -21.77 -41.78 -52.43
C HIS A 296 -21.51 -43.22 -52.86
#